data_AF-A0A7V0LYC5-F1
#
_entry.id   AF-A0A7V0LYC5-F1
#
_cell.length_a   1.000
_cell.length_b   1.000
_cell.length_c   1.000
_cell.angle_alpha   90.00
_cell.angle_beta   90.00
_cell.angle_gamma   90.00
#
_symmetry.space_group_name_H-M   'P 1'
#
loop_
_entity.id
_entity.type
_entity.pdbx_description
1 polymer ?
#
loop_
_entity_poly.entity_id
_entity_poly.type
_entity_poly.pdbx_seq_one_letter_code
_entity_poly.pdbx_strand_id
1 'polypeptide(L)'
;MKIFELYFNPKTKEDKIFESFCFNPENIYEKKLGNLYMVGELSNALPQNINFLNNIASVIKKEYYSNSQKTPEQALKSALKKVNEFLEELSRKKNVNWLGNLKFAVLDIKNFLLNFTKTGEIKILLLRKGEILDISENLEFQDMEPYPLKVFGNIALGKLRLEDRILVFTKDIFNLFIKENLIEELSQINNENELNQFFKNKKSIILDTSGICLLIKIDLENNGLNDKQLVNIDFQEKISYLKKIKNDLVPTFSFLTKASTILHLGLKALISFFNKFKIIIPKNIKINRTKKTLDPIEEIKNKFSEKKIKKKSISFSFAKQLLKSISNIPNYFKKSVLKNPSFKKNIILISSLILILIIGTFVFQKERVKEAKRAELVLIEVQELKNQAENALIFKKEILANKLYIEAWQKIFPETISGAILRKKAESLKNEIENKLAPLNNLEIIEKPEIVLDFKKQEIRFIPRKIAILDSDIYFSNPFSSNI
;
A
#
# COMPACT_ATOMS: atom_id res chain seq x y z
N MET A 1 -22.46 -11.88 9.48
CA MET A 1 -22.11 -10.44 9.52
C MET A 1 -23.30 -9.61 9.03
N LYS A 2 -23.64 -8.54 9.76
CA LYS A 2 -24.72 -7.60 9.42
C LYS A 2 -24.16 -6.19 9.29
N ILE A 3 -24.67 -5.40 8.36
CA ILE A 3 -24.17 -4.07 8.03
C ILE A 3 -25.35 -3.11 8.07
N PHE A 4 -25.18 -1.95 8.71
CA PHE A 4 -26.17 -0.88 8.76
C PHE A 4 -25.52 0.42 8.29
N GLU A 5 -26.08 1.03 7.26
CA GLU A 5 -25.64 2.30 6.68
C GLU A 5 -26.59 3.40 7.13
N LEU A 6 -26.16 4.23 8.08
CA LEU A 6 -27.00 5.21 8.73
C LEU A 6 -26.65 6.61 8.23
N TYR A 7 -27.58 7.20 7.46
CA TYR A 7 -27.46 8.54 6.90
C TYR A 7 -28.23 9.54 7.76
N PHE A 8 -27.55 10.58 8.20
CA PHE A 8 -28.12 11.65 9.01
C PHE A 8 -28.16 12.92 8.19
N ASN A 9 -29.38 13.44 8.03
CA ASN A 9 -29.70 14.69 7.34
C ASN A 9 -28.83 14.99 6.09
N PRO A 10 -28.93 14.19 5.01
CA PRO A 10 -28.09 14.33 3.82
C PRO A 10 -28.32 15.61 3.00
N LYS A 11 -29.38 16.37 3.28
CA LYS A 11 -29.80 17.54 2.48
C LYS A 11 -29.55 18.90 3.17
N THR A 12 -28.94 18.94 4.35
CA THR A 12 -28.84 20.19 5.14
C THR A 12 -27.76 21.15 4.66
N LYS A 13 -26.69 20.65 4.04
CA LYS A 13 -25.53 21.44 3.62
C LYS A 13 -25.24 21.18 2.16
N GLU A 14 -25.53 22.14 1.30
CA GLU A 14 -25.39 22.01 -0.17
C GLU A 14 -23.94 21.76 -0.61
N ASP A 15 -22.97 22.16 0.20
CA ASP A 15 -21.54 22.05 -0.05
C ASP A 15 -20.87 20.86 0.67
N LYS A 16 -21.65 19.98 1.31
CA LYS A 16 -21.13 18.79 2.01
C LYS A 16 -21.68 17.54 1.36
N ILE A 17 -20.80 16.70 0.81
CA ILE A 17 -21.19 15.38 0.30
C ILE A 17 -20.60 14.30 1.20
N PHE A 18 -21.36 13.23 1.45
CA PHE A 18 -20.90 12.07 2.19
C PHE A 18 -21.59 10.82 1.68
N GLU A 19 -20.86 9.70 1.67
CA GLU A 19 -21.34 8.43 1.13
C GLU A 19 -20.65 7.25 1.83
N SER A 20 -21.38 6.15 2.02
CA SER A 20 -20.86 4.85 2.43
C SER A 20 -20.88 3.88 1.26
N PHE A 21 -19.90 2.98 1.22
CA PHE A 21 -19.78 1.99 0.17
C PHE A 21 -19.57 0.62 0.78
N CYS A 22 -20.48 -0.31 0.49
CA CYS A 22 -20.42 -1.68 0.97
C CYS A 22 -20.29 -2.65 -0.21
N PHE A 23 -19.11 -3.25 -0.37
CA PHE A 23 -18.80 -4.16 -1.48
C PHE A 23 -18.54 -5.58 -0.98
N ASN A 24 -19.53 -6.44 -1.21
CA ASN A 24 -19.42 -7.87 -1.00
C ASN A 24 -18.80 -8.55 -2.24
N PRO A 25 -17.96 -9.59 -2.06
CA PRO A 25 -17.42 -10.38 -3.15
C PRO A 25 -18.49 -10.95 -4.09
N GLU A 26 -18.35 -10.70 -5.39
CA GLU A 26 -19.32 -11.14 -6.39
C GLU A 26 -18.97 -12.53 -6.95
N ASN A 27 -17.73 -12.99 -6.81
CA ASN A 27 -17.25 -14.26 -7.35
C ASN A 27 -16.24 -14.98 -6.43
N ILE A 28 -15.89 -16.23 -6.77
CA ILE A 28 -15.00 -17.09 -5.96
C ILE A 28 -13.59 -16.47 -5.79
N TYR A 29 -13.14 -15.68 -6.75
CA TYR A 29 -11.84 -15.02 -6.71
C TYR A 29 -11.86 -13.85 -5.71
N GLU A 30 -12.88 -13.01 -5.77
CA GLU A 30 -13.09 -11.91 -4.82
C GLU A 30 -13.33 -12.41 -3.40
N LYS A 31 -14.00 -13.57 -3.25
CA LYS A 31 -14.24 -14.18 -1.93
C LYS A 31 -12.94 -14.47 -1.16
N LYS A 32 -11.81 -14.62 -1.85
CA LYS A 32 -10.49 -14.78 -1.22
C LYS A 32 -10.00 -13.52 -0.52
N LEU A 33 -10.40 -12.35 -1.03
CA LEU A 33 -10.01 -11.04 -0.52
C LEU A 33 -10.96 -10.54 0.58
N GLY A 34 -12.22 -10.98 0.58
CA GLY A 34 -13.20 -10.58 1.61
C GLY A 34 -13.97 -9.32 1.23
N ASN A 35 -14.71 -8.77 2.19
CA ASN A 35 -15.60 -7.63 1.96
C ASN A 35 -14.84 -6.31 2.10
N LEU A 36 -15.23 -5.30 1.35
CA LEU A 36 -14.62 -3.97 1.34
C LEU A 36 -15.67 -2.92 1.70
N TYR A 37 -15.36 -2.09 2.68
CA TYR A 37 -16.21 -1.03 3.20
C TYR A 37 -15.50 0.31 3.15
N MET A 38 -16.22 1.36 2.82
CA MET A 38 -15.68 2.72 2.82
C MET A 38 -16.69 3.71 3.34
N VAL A 39 -16.21 4.76 3.98
CA VAL A 39 -17.01 5.93 4.36
C VAL A 39 -16.24 7.16 3.91
N GLY A 40 -16.89 8.06 3.19
CA GLY A 40 -16.31 9.27 2.67
C GLY A 40 -17.13 10.49 3.04
N GLU A 41 -16.45 11.60 3.28
CA GLU A 41 -17.00 12.94 3.39
C GLU A 41 -16.09 13.91 2.62
N LEU A 42 -16.69 14.77 1.81
CA LEU A 42 -16.00 15.89 1.17
C LEU A 42 -16.72 17.17 1.55
N SER A 43 -16.01 18.04 2.26
CA SER A 43 -16.46 19.39 2.61
C SER A 43 -16.21 20.38 1.46
N ASN A 44 -16.94 21.49 1.42
CA ASN A 44 -16.78 22.54 0.39
C ASN A 44 -16.81 21.96 -1.04
N ALA A 45 -17.72 21.02 -1.29
CA ALA A 45 -17.84 20.32 -2.56
C ALA A 45 -18.41 21.25 -3.63
N LEU A 46 -17.65 21.44 -4.72
CA LEU A 46 -18.14 22.10 -5.92
C LEU A 46 -19.09 21.16 -6.70
N PRO A 47 -20.08 21.67 -7.46
CA PRO A 47 -21.02 20.83 -8.22
C PRO A 47 -20.35 19.80 -9.14
N GLN A 48 -19.21 20.16 -9.73
CA GLN A 48 -18.40 19.27 -10.58
C GLN A 48 -17.78 18.07 -9.83
N ASN A 49 -17.69 18.14 -8.49
CA ASN A 49 -17.12 17.11 -7.63
C ASN A 49 -18.19 16.23 -6.97
N ILE A 50 -19.46 16.29 -7.39
CA ILE A 50 -20.54 15.50 -6.79
C ILE A 50 -20.26 13.99 -6.81
N ASN A 51 -19.57 13.51 -7.85
CA ASN A 51 -19.19 12.11 -8.02
C ASN A 51 -17.79 11.78 -7.48
N PHE A 52 -17.15 12.70 -6.76
CA PHE A 52 -15.76 12.53 -6.34
C PHE A 52 -15.57 11.31 -5.42
N LEU A 53 -16.44 11.15 -4.41
CA LEU A 53 -16.41 9.98 -3.52
C LEU A 53 -16.66 8.67 -4.28
N ASN A 54 -17.62 8.67 -5.22
CA ASN A 54 -17.90 7.52 -6.09
C ASN A 54 -16.69 7.11 -6.93
N ASN A 55 -15.97 8.10 -7.47
CA ASN A 55 -14.77 7.85 -8.26
C ASN A 55 -13.66 7.22 -7.42
N ILE A 56 -13.40 7.75 -6.21
CA ILE A 56 -12.43 7.19 -5.26
C ILE A 56 -12.80 5.73 -4.92
N ALA A 57 -14.05 5.49 -4.51
CA ALA A 57 -14.53 4.17 -4.14
C ALA A 57 -14.41 3.17 -5.31
N SER A 58 -14.69 3.62 -6.54
CA SER A 58 -14.57 2.81 -7.75
C SER A 58 -13.11 2.43 -8.06
N VAL A 59 -12.17 3.37 -7.94
CA VAL A 59 -10.73 3.07 -8.12
C VAL A 59 -10.27 2.05 -7.08
N ILE A 60 -10.63 2.24 -5.82
CA ILE A 60 -10.26 1.32 -4.73
C ILE A 60 -10.88 -0.06 -4.96
N LYS A 61 -12.19 -0.16 -5.20
CA LYS A 61 -12.88 -1.44 -5.47
C LYS A 61 -12.21 -2.20 -6.62
N LYS A 62 -12.01 -1.52 -7.75
CA LYS A 62 -11.46 -2.12 -8.96
C LYS A 62 -10.06 -2.66 -8.74
N GLU A 63 -9.19 -1.90 -8.09
CA GLU A 63 -7.82 -2.31 -7.84
C GLU A 63 -7.74 -3.39 -6.75
N TYR A 64 -8.55 -3.28 -5.68
CA TYR A 64 -8.60 -4.26 -4.59
C TYR A 64 -8.94 -5.65 -5.13
N TYR A 65 -10.02 -5.77 -5.91
CA TYR A 65 -10.48 -7.04 -6.47
C TYR A 65 -9.77 -7.48 -7.76
N SER A 66 -8.79 -6.71 -8.25
CA SER A 66 -8.12 -6.96 -9.54
C SER A 66 -7.32 -8.27 -9.60
N ASN A 67 -6.76 -8.72 -8.47
CA ASN A 67 -5.87 -9.88 -8.42
C ASN A 67 -6.10 -10.71 -7.14
N SER A 68 -6.85 -11.80 -7.30
CA SER A 68 -7.18 -12.74 -6.23
C SER A 68 -6.02 -13.61 -5.72
N GLN A 69 -4.81 -13.46 -6.27
CA GLN A 69 -3.60 -14.09 -5.74
C GLN A 69 -2.96 -13.26 -4.62
N LYS A 70 -3.33 -11.98 -4.49
CA LYS A 70 -2.86 -11.12 -3.39
C LYS A 70 -3.54 -11.53 -2.08
N THR A 71 -2.87 -11.29 -0.96
CA THR A 71 -3.56 -11.26 0.34
C THR A 71 -4.44 -10.01 0.45
N PRO A 72 -5.46 -10.00 1.33
CA PRO A 72 -6.28 -8.81 1.56
C PRO A 72 -5.44 -7.54 1.84
N GLU A 73 -4.44 -7.64 2.71
CA GLU A 73 -3.50 -6.56 3.00
C GLU A 73 -2.75 -6.06 1.76
N GLN A 74 -2.22 -6.98 0.94
CA GLN A 74 -1.51 -6.63 -0.29
C GLN A 74 -2.45 -6.00 -1.34
N ALA A 75 -3.68 -6.49 -1.43
CA ALA A 75 -4.71 -5.95 -2.30
C ALA A 75 -5.09 -4.52 -1.86
N LEU A 76 -5.31 -4.31 -0.56
CA LEU A 76 -5.57 -2.99 0.01
C LEU A 76 -4.40 -2.04 -0.26
N LYS A 77 -3.16 -2.45 0.02
CA LYS A 77 -1.97 -1.64 -0.27
C LYS A 77 -1.85 -1.25 -1.74
N SER A 78 -2.20 -2.16 -2.66
CA SER A 78 -2.26 -1.87 -4.10
C SER A 78 -3.34 -0.84 -4.43
N ALA A 79 -4.53 -1.00 -3.86
CA ALA A 79 -5.66 -0.09 -4.05
C ALA A 79 -5.35 1.31 -3.52
N LEU A 80 -4.72 1.41 -2.35
CA LEU A 80 -4.29 2.69 -1.77
C LEU A 80 -3.20 3.38 -2.60
N LYS A 81 -2.26 2.61 -3.15
CA LYS A 81 -1.28 3.16 -4.10
C LYS A 81 -1.99 3.71 -5.34
N LYS A 82 -2.94 2.96 -5.90
CA LYS A 82 -3.66 3.35 -7.12
C LYS A 82 -4.54 4.58 -6.92
N VAL A 83 -5.19 4.70 -5.76
CA VAL A 83 -6.00 5.89 -5.45
C VAL A 83 -5.11 7.11 -5.17
N ASN A 84 -3.95 6.95 -4.54
CA ASN A 84 -2.98 8.05 -4.40
C ASN A 84 -2.48 8.54 -5.78
N GLU A 85 -2.17 7.62 -6.71
CA GLU A 85 -1.82 7.98 -8.09
C GLU A 85 -2.96 8.75 -8.79
N PHE A 86 -4.21 8.28 -8.63
CA PHE A 86 -5.40 8.95 -9.16
C PHE A 86 -5.56 10.37 -8.60
N LEU A 87 -5.36 10.56 -7.29
CA LEU A 87 -5.42 11.86 -6.63
C LEU A 87 -4.29 12.78 -7.09
N GLU A 88 -3.07 12.26 -7.22
CA GLU A 88 -1.93 13.02 -7.76
C GLU A 88 -2.18 13.50 -9.20
N GLU A 89 -2.79 12.68 -10.05
CA GLU A 89 -3.19 13.07 -11.40
C GLU A 89 -4.22 14.20 -11.40
N LEU A 90 -5.18 14.21 -10.46
CA LEU A 90 -6.15 15.30 -10.31
C LEU A 90 -5.47 16.61 -9.88
N SER A 91 -4.52 16.54 -8.93
CA SER A 91 -3.74 17.71 -8.52
C SER A 91 -2.92 18.29 -9.68
N ARG A 92 -2.28 17.44 -10.49
CA ARG A 92 -1.53 17.88 -11.69
C ARG A 92 -2.43 18.58 -12.72
N LYS A 93 -3.70 18.19 -12.81
CA LYS A 93 -4.73 18.83 -13.66
C LYS A 93 -5.34 20.08 -13.03
N LYS A 94 -4.76 20.61 -11.95
CA LYS A 94 -5.26 21.76 -11.16
C LYS A 94 -6.63 21.53 -10.50
N ASN A 95 -7.08 20.28 -10.37
CA ASN A 95 -8.27 19.94 -9.58
C ASN A 95 -7.84 19.59 -8.15
N VAL A 96 -7.71 20.61 -7.31
CA VAL A 96 -7.19 20.51 -5.92
C VAL A 96 -8.25 20.76 -4.85
N ASN A 97 -9.52 20.96 -5.20
CA ASN A 97 -10.60 21.27 -4.23
C ASN A 97 -10.78 20.19 -3.15
N TRP A 98 -10.35 18.97 -3.42
CA TRP A 98 -10.43 17.86 -2.48
C TRP A 98 -9.30 17.89 -1.43
N LEU A 99 -8.20 18.61 -1.69
CA LEU A 99 -7.05 18.67 -0.81
C LEU A 99 -7.42 19.44 0.47
N GLY A 100 -7.27 18.80 1.62
CA GLY A 100 -7.72 19.33 2.92
C GLY A 100 -9.22 19.17 3.20
N ASN A 101 -10.04 18.91 2.19
CA ASN A 101 -11.49 18.75 2.31
C ASN A 101 -11.96 17.28 2.33
N LEU A 102 -11.13 16.36 1.83
CA LEU A 102 -11.44 14.93 1.78
C LEU A 102 -11.18 14.25 3.12
N LYS A 103 -12.21 13.60 3.66
CA LYS A 103 -12.15 12.68 4.78
C LYS A 103 -12.63 11.32 4.27
N PHE A 104 -11.84 10.27 4.44
CA PHE A 104 -12.16 8.99 3.83
C PHE A 104 -11.55 7.83 4.61
N ALA A 105 -12.34 6.79 4.87
CA ALA A 105 -11.90 5.57 5.53
C ALA A 105 -12.16 4.37 4.62
N VAL A 106 -11.25 3.40 4.68
CA VAL A 106 -11.31 2.15 3.92
C VAL A 106 -11.06 1.01 4.89
N LEU A 107 -11.93 0.01 4.89
CA LEU A 107 -11.85 -1.17 5.73
C LEU A 107 -12.06 -2.40 4.86
N ASP A 108 -11.21 -3.42 4.97
CA ASP A 108 -11.49 -4.74 4.44
C ASP A 108 -11.58 -5.77 5.56
N ILE A 109 -12.54 -6.70 5.42
CA ILE A 109 -12.78 -7.75 6.40
C ILE A 109 -12.79 -9.11 5.71
N LYS A 110 -11.86 -9.98 6.13
CA LYS A 110 -11.76 -11.36 5.67
C LYS A 110 -11.45 -12.30 6.82
N ASN A 111 -12.31 -13.29 7.05
CA ASN A 111 -12.09 -14.35 8.05
C ASN A 111 -11.71 -13.78 9.43
N PHE A 112 -12.49 -12.80 9.93
CA PHE A 112 -12.21 -12.08 11.17
C PHE A 112 -10.90 -11.29 11.20
N LEU A 113 -10.22 -11.10 10.07
CA LEU A 113 -9.13 -10.13 9.94
C LEU A 113 -9.71 -8.83 9.41
N LEU A 114 -9.39 -7.73 10.07
CA LEU A 114 -9.71 -6.38 9.69
C LEU A 114 -8.42 -5.70 9.23
N ASN A 115 -8.39 -5.17 8.02
CA ASN A 115 -7.39 -4.18 7.63
C ASN A 115 -8.10 -2.86 7.36
N PHE A 116 -7.49 -1.75 7.76
CA PHE A 116 -8.12 -0.45 7.55
C PHE A 116 -7.12 0.70 7.47
N THR A 117 -7.56 1.78 6.86
CA THR A 117 -6.84 3.05 6.76
C THR A 117 -7.84 4.19 6.77
N LYS A 118 -7.35 5.41 7.03
CA LYS A 118 -8.13 6.62 6.89
C LYS A 118 -7.26 7.82 6.49
N THR A 119 -7.94 8.84 5.98
CA THR A 119 -7.44 10.21 5.83
C THR A 119 -8.48 11.17 6.41
N GLY A 120 -8.01 12.22 7.07
CA GLY A 120 -8.87 13.22 7.70
C GLY A 120 -9.69 12.68 8.89
N GLU A 121 -10.63 13.51 9.33
CA GLU A 121 -11.34 13.35 10.60
C GLU A 121 -12.50 12.34 10.54
N ILE A 122 -12.22 11.11 10.13
CA ILE A 122 -13.11 9.96 10.33
C ILE A 122 -12.68 9.21 11.60
N LYS A 123 -13.66 8.75 12.37
CA LYS A 123 -13.47 7.92 13.55
C LYS A 123 -13.87 6.48 13.26
N ILE A 124 -13.04 5.53 13.70
CA ILE A 124 -13.33 4.09 13.59
C ILE A 124 -13.24 3.52 15.00
N LEU A 125 -14.37 3.08 15.54
CA LEU A 125 -14.46 2.49 16.87
C LEU A 125 -14.64 0.97 16.77
N LEU A 126 -13.99 0.26 17.68
CA LEU A 126 -14.24 -1.15 17.96
C LEU A 126 -14.98 -1.25 19.29
N LEU A 127 -16.18 -1.83 19.25
CA LEU A 127 -16.93 -2.21 20.43
C LEU A 127 -16.68 -3.69 20.72
N ARG A 128 -16.11 -3.99 21.89
CA ARG A 128 -15.77 -5.35 22.29
C ARG A 128 -16.06 -5.56 23.77
N LYS A 129 -16.99 -6.48 24.08
CA LYS A 129 -17.35 -6.86 25.46
C LYS A 129 -17.69 -5.66 26.37
N GLY A 130 -18.37 -4.66 25.82
CA GLY A 130 -18.72 -3.42 26.54
C GLY A 130 -17.63 -2.35 26.54
N GLU A 131 -16.42 -2.65 26.09
CA GLU A 131 -15.37 -1.63 25.89
C GLU A 131 -15.56 -0.92 24.56
N ILE A 132 -15.37 0.40 24.57
CA ILE A 132 -15.38 1.28 23.40
C ILE A 132 -13.94 1.72 23.13
N LEU A 133 -13.37 1.30 22.01
CA LEU A 133 -11.99 1.62 21.64
C LEU A 133 -11.95 2.40 20.32
N ASP A 134 -11.36 3.60 20.31
CA ASP A 134 -11.01 4.27 19.06
C ASP A 134 -9.77 3.59 18.45
N ILE A 135 -9.99 2.79 17.42
CA ILE A 135 -8.90 2.07 16.72
C ILE A 135 -8.29 2.90 15.60
N SER A 136 -8.80 4.12 15.37
CA SER A 136 -8.37 5.00 14.29
C SER A 136 -7.30 6.02 14.69
N GLU A 137 -6.98 6.09 15.98
CA GLU A 137 -5.96 7.00 16.50
C GLU A 137 -4.58 6.74 15.86
N ASN A 138 -3.84 7.82 15.60
CA ASN A 138 -2.47 7.78 15.08
C ASN A 138 -2.28 7.10 13.70
N LEU A 139 -3.35 6.96 12.90
CA LEU A 139 -3.26 6.43 11.53
C LEU A 139 -2.88 7.46 10.47
N GLU A 140 -2.96 8.74 10.77
CA GLU A 140 -2.63 9.81 9.83
C GLU A 140 -1.11 10.04 9.71
N PHE A 141 -0.66 10.58 8.57
CA PHE A 141 0.73 10.95 8.38
C PHE A 141 1.11 12.10 9.32
N GLN A 142 2.18 11.90 10.09
CA GLN A 142 2.73 12.93 10.97
C GLN A 142 3.60 13.96 10.21
N ASP A 143 4.04 13.61 8.99
CA ASP A 143 4.88 14.46 8.14
C ASP A 143 4.35 14.50 6.71
N MET A 144 3.84 15.65 6.27
CA MET A 144 3.58 15.92 4.85
C MET A 144 4.91 16.29 4.18
N GLU A 145 5.64 15.30 3.66
CA GLU A 145 6.73 15.59 2.73
C GLU A 145 6.16 16.34 1.51
N PRO A 146 6.88 17.35 0.97
CA PRO A 146 6.37 18.21 -0.09
C PRO A 146 6.06 17.47 -1.40
N TYR A 147 6.58 16.25 -1.59
CA TYR A 147 6.31 15.40 -2.74
C TYR A 147 6.83 13.97 -2.52
N PRO A 148 6.12 12.90 -2.96
CA PRO A 148 4.82 12.88 -3.62
C PRO A 148 3.62 12.99 -2.66
N LEU A 149 2.50 13.50 -3.19
CA LEU A 149 1.24 13.64 -2.46
C LEU A 149 0.71 12.26 -2.01
N LYS A 150 0.92 11.92 -0.75
CA LYS A 150 0.54 10.64 -0.15
C LYS A 150 -0.63 10.86 0.80
N VAL A 151 -1.85 10.63 0.31
CA VAL A 151 -3.09 10.90 1.06
C VAL A 151 -3.42 9.76 2.01
N PHE A 152 -3.43 8.52 1.51
CA PHE A 152 -3.51 7.33 2.34
C PHE A 152 -2.13 6.74 2.55
N GLY A 153 -1.83 6.22 3.73
CA GLY A 153 -0.80 5.18 3.71
C GLY A 153 -0.23 4.56 4.96
N ASN A 154 -0.78 4.76 6.16
CA ASN A 154 -0.68 3.72 7.17
C ASN A 154 -1.90 2.80 7.05
N ILE A 155 -1.66 1.48 7.12
CA ILE A 155 -2.69 0.45 7.21
C ILE A 155 -2.55 -0.17 8.60
N ALA A 156 -3.62 -0.14 9.39
CA ALA A 156 -3.71 -0.92 10.61
C ALA A 156 -4.31 -2.30 10.31
N LEU A 157 -3.81 -3.31 11.02
CA LEU A 157 -4.30 -4.67 10.97
C LEU A 157 -4.83 -5.07 12.34
N GLY A 158 -6.00 -5.68 12.37
CA GLY A 158 -6.68 -6.11 13.58
C GLY A 158 -7.31 -7.49 13.42
N LYS A 159 -7.47 -8.18 14.55
CA LYS A 159 -8.26 -9.41 14.63
C LYS A 159 -9.59 -9.12 15.31
N LEU A 160 -10.66 -9.54 14.67
CA LEU A 160 -12.03 -9.47 15.16
C LEU A 160 -12.42 -10.79 15.83
N ARG A 161 -13.49 -10.74 16.60
CA ARG A 161 -14.15 -11.84 17.30
C ARG A 161 -15.64 -11.79 17.00
N LEU A 162 -16.34 -12.88 17.28
CA LEU A 162 -17.79 -12.88 17.25
C LEU A 162 -18.34 -11.82 18.22
N GLU A 163 -19.46 -11.21 17.83
CA GLU A 163 -20.12 -10.09 18.51
C GLU A 163 -19.34 -8.77 18.55
N ASP A 164 -18.11 -8.72 17.99
CA ASP A 164 -17.45 -7.43 17.79
C ASP A 164 -18.31 -6.54 16.87
N ARG A 165 -18.33 -5.25 17.18
CA ARG A 165 -18.97 -4.24 16.34
C ARG A 165 -17.95 -3.20 15.94
N ILE A 166 -17.95 -2.85 14.66
CA ILE A 166 -17.15 -1.75 14.14
C ILE A 166 -18.11 -0.63 13.80
N LEU A 167 -17.81 0.56 14.31
CA LEU A 167 -18.53 1.79 13.97
C LEU A 167 -17.59 2.73 13.24
N VAL A 168 -18.01 3.26 12.10
CA VAL A 168 -17.27 4.28 11.35
C VAL A 168 -18.11 5.55 11.27
N PHE A 169 -17.58 6.65 11.76
CA PHE A 169 -18.29 7.92 11.87
C PHE A 169 -17.60 9.04 11.11
N THR A 170 -18.41 9.91 10.50
CA THR A 170 -17.95 11.28 10.24
C THR A 170 -17.87 12.06 11.55
N LYS A 171 -16.97 13.05 11.63
CA LYS A 171 -16.68 13.80 12.88
C LYS A 171 -17.93 14.37 13.54
N ASP A 172 -18.81 15.01 12.77
CA ASP A 172 -20.00 15.67 13.32
C ASP A 172 -20.93 14.65 14.01
N ILE A 173 -21.11 13.47 13.40
CA ILE A 173 -21.93 12.38 13.96
C ILE A 173 -21.24 11.75 15.17
N PHE A 174 -19.93 11.56 15.12
CA PHE A 174 -19.19 11.08 16.27
C PHE A 174 -19.36 12.02 17.48
N ASN A 175 -19.21 13.33 17.26
CA ASN A 175 -19.36 14.34 18.31
C ASN A 175 -20.78 14.34 18.90
N LEU A 176 -21.81 14.25 18.05
CA LEU A 176 -23.20 14.11 18.50
C LEU A 176 -23.38 12.87 19.38
N PHE A 177 -22.85 11.72 18.94
CA PHE A 177 -23.06 10.46 19.63
C PHE A 177 -22.31 10.39 20.96
N ILE A 178 -21.14 11.02 21.05
CA ILE A 178 -20.41 11.17 22.32
C ILE A 178 -21.17 12.11 23.26
N LYS A 179 -21.59 13.27 22.78
CA LYS A 179 -22.30 14.28 23.59
C LYS A 179 -23.57 13.71 24.22
N GLU A 180 -24.30 12.90 23.47
CA GLU A 180 -25.61 12.37 23.85
C GLU A 180 -25.53 10.93 24.41
N ASN A 181 -24.31 10.43 24.67
CA ASN A 181 -23.99 9.07 25.13
C ASN A 181 -24.68 7.93 24.34
N LEU A 182 -24.83 8.11 23.03
CA LEU A 182 -25.58 7.19 22.16
C LEU A 182 -24.78 5.93 21.78
N ILE A 183 -23.46 5.96 21.93
CA ILE A 183 -22.58 4.83 21.54
C ILE A 183 -22.82 3.62 22.45
N GLU A 184 -22.99 3.85 23.75
CA GLU A 184 -23.30 2.79 24.72
C GLU A 184 -24.66 2.15 24.44
N GLU A 185 -25.69 2.95 24.19
CA GLU A 185 -27.02 2.45 23.82
C GLU A 185 -26.97 1.61 22.52
N LEU A 186 -26.25 2.09 21.50
CA LEU A 186 -26.05 1.37 20.24
C LEU A 186 -25.27 0.07 20.39
N SER A 187 -24.43 -0.06 21.41
CA SER A 187 -23.70 -1.29 21.69
C SER A 187 -24.60 -2.45 22.12
N GLN A 188 -25.78 -2.15 22.67
CA GLN A 188 -26.70 -3.14 23.22
C GLN A 188 -27.73 -3.66 22.21
N ILE A 189 -27.99 -2.89 21.14
CA ILE A 189 -29.02 -3.18 20.14
C ILE A 189 -28.64 -4.40 19.29
N ASN A 190 -29.45 -5.44 19.22
CA ASN A 190 -29.08 -6.69 18.55
C ASN A 190 -29.81 -6.94 17.23
N ASN A 191 -30.95 -6.30 17.03
CA ASN A 191 -31.77 -6.46 15.85
C ASN A 191 -32.12 -5.11 15.19
N GLU A 192 -32.58 -5.19 13.95
CA GLU A 192 -32.93 -4.02 13.14
C GLU A 192 -34.16 -3.28 13.68
N ASN A 193 -35.12 -3.99 14.28
CA ASN A 193 -36.32 -3.38 14.84
C ASN A 193 -35.99 -2.47 16.04
N GLU A 194 -35.13 -2.93 16.94
CA GLU A 194 -34.57 -2.16 18.05
C GLU A 194 -33.76 -0.98 17.54
N LEU A 195 -32.97 -1.15 16.47
CA LEU A 195 -32.21 -0.07 15.85
C LEU A 195 -33.15 1.01 15.28
N ASN A 196 -34.22 0.60 14.60
CA ASN A 196 -35.24 1.49 14.08
C ASN A 196 -36.01 2.21 15.20
N GLN A 197 -36.32 1.52 16.31
CA GLN A 197 -36.95 2.14 17.48
C GLN A 197 -36.03 3.14 18.17
N PHE A 198 -34.75 2.79 18.32
CA PHE A 198 -33.73 3.67 18.87
C PHE A 198 -33.66 5.00 18.11
N PHE A 199 -33.54 4.96 16.78
CA PHE A 199 -33.49 6.17 15.97
C PHE A 199 -34.82 6.95 15.93
N LYS A 200 -35.96 6.26 15.99
CA LYS A 200 -37.27 6.92 16.13
C LYS A 200 -37.36 7.70 17.44
N ASN A 201 -36.91 7.13 18.54
CA ASN A 201 -36.97 7.75 19.87
C ASN A 201 -36.01 8.94 19.98
N LYS A 202 -34.84 8.88 19.32
CA LYS A 202 -33.81 9.92 19.36
C LYS A 202 -33.92 10.91 18.19
N LYS A 203 -35.02 10.89 17.43
CA LYS A 203 -35.17 11.66 16.19
C LYS A 203 -34.94 13.16 16.39
N SER A 204 -35.46 13.75 17.46
CA SER A 204 -35.31 15.19 17.72
C SER A 204 -33.85 15.64 17.85
N ILE A 205 -33.00 14.79 18.44
CA ILE A 205 -31.58 15.07 18.68
C ILE A 205 -30.75 14.91 17.40
N ILE A 206 -31.16 14.00 16.52
CA ILE A 206 -30.39 13.55 15.36
C ILE A 206 -30.66 14.42 14.12
N LEU A 207 -31.76 15.17 14.09
CA LEU A 207 -32.16 15.98 12.93
C LEU A 207 -31.18 17.11 12.60
N ASP A 208 -30.43 17.63 13.57
CA ASP A 208 -29.63 18.84 13.38
C ASP A 208 -28.21 18.57 12.81
N THR A 209 -27.82 17.30 12.70
CA THR A 209 -26.45 16.94 12.33
C THR A 209 -26.41 16.12 11.03
N SER A 210 -25.54 16.53 10.11
CA SER A 210 -25.38 15.86 8.80
C SER A 210 -24.14 14.96 8.77
N GLY A 211 -24.30 13.70 8.38
CA GLY A 211 -23.18 12.78 8.18
C GLY A 211 -23.58 11.31 8.13
N ILE A 212 -22.60 10.43 8.35
CA ILE A 212 -22.78 8.97 8.25
C ILE A 212 -22.26 8.27 9.50
N CYS A 213 -23.00 7.24 9.91
CA CYS A 213 -22.49 6.14 10.72
C CYS A 213 -22.62 4.81 9.95
N LEU A 214 -21.51 4.10 9.76
CA LEU A 214 -21.51 2.73 9.28
C LEU A 214 -21.30 1.79 10.46
N LEU A 215 -22.27 0.91 10.72
CA LEU A 215 -22.19 -0.13 11.75
C LEU A 215 -22.04 -1.50 11.11
N ILE A 216 -20.96 -2.20 11.46
CA ILE A 216 -20.68 -3.58 11.04
C ILE A 216 -20.71 -4.48 12.27
N LYS A 217 -21.67 -5.40 12.35
CA LYS A 217 -21.75 -6.42 13.39
C LYS A 217 -21.18 -7.74 12.89
N ILE A 218 -20.18 -8.25 13.60
CA ILE A 218 -19.57 -9.56 13.34
C ILE A 218 -20.42 -10.64 13.99
N ASP A 219 -20.98 -11.52 13.15
CA ASP A 219 -21.90 -12.58 13.54
C ASP A 219 -21.60 -13.81 12.65
N LEU A 220 -21.93 -15.00 13.14
CA LEU A 220 -21.76 -16.25 12.41
C LEU A 220 -22.46 -16.16 11.05
N GLU A 221 -21.75 -16.54 9.99
CA GLU A 221 -22.35 -16.65 8.66
C GLU A 221 -23.41 -17.76 8.68
N ASN A 222 -24.69 -17.39 8.81
CA ASN A 222 -25.75 -18.25 8.34
C ASN A 222 -25.62 -18.34 6.82
N ASN A 223 -25.00 -19.42 6.34
CA ASN A 223 -24.97 -19.76 4.92
C ASN A 223 -26.41 -19.97 4.43
N GLY A 224 -27.03 -18.91 3.92
CA GLY A 224 -28.38 -18.94 3.38
C GLY A 224 -28.67 -17.66 2.62
N LEU A 225 -28.54 -17.76 1.29
CA LEU A 225 -29.30 -17.06 0.25
C LEU A 225 -29.66 -15.58 0.46
N ASN A 226 -29.12 -14.75 -0.45
CA ASN A 226 -29.74 -13.57 -1.03
C ASN A 226 -30.69 -12.76 -0.13
N ASP A 227 -30.23 -11.63 0.35
CA ASP A 227 -31.08 -10.44 0.39
C ASP A 227 -30.23 -9.17 0.32
N LYS A 228 -30.28 -8.50 -0.84
CA LYS A 228 -30.08 -7.06 -0.90
C LYS A 228 -31.33 -6.44 -0.27
N GLN A 229 -31.35 -6.27 1.04
CA GLN A 229 -32.32 -5.39 1.69
C GLN A 229 -31.71 -3.99 1.76
N LEU A 230 -32.02 -3.19 0.75
CA LEU A 230 -31.85 -1.74 0.76
C LEU A 230 -32.93 -1.16 1.66
N VAL A 231 -32.58 -0.71 2.86
CA VAL A 231 -33.45 0.16 3.66
C VAL A 231 -33.16 1.60 3.26
N ASN A 232 -33.88 2.07 2.25
CA ASN A 232 -34.03 3.49 1.95
C ASN A 232 -34.93 4.09 3.05
N ILE A 233 -34.34 4.86 3.97
CA ILE A 233 -35.11 5.80 4.78
C ILE A 233 -35.20 7.08 3.94
N ASP A 234 -36.21 7.14 3.07
CA ASP A 234 -36.44 8.26 2.15
C ASP A 234 -37.18 9.41 2.87
N PHE A 235 -36.54 10.58 2.91
CA PHE A 235 -37.24 11.87 2.86
C PHE A 235 -37.11 12.40 1.40
N GLN A 236 -38.01 11.88 0.58
CA GLN A 236 -38.41 12.18 -0.80
C GLN A 236 -37.39 12.32 -1.96
N GLU A 237 -37.61 11.41 -2.93
CA GLU A 237 -37.79 11.51 -4.41
C GLU A 237 -36.59 11.63 -5.38
N LYS A 238 -36.15 10.44 -5.84
CA LYS A 238 -35.65 9.96 -7.16
C LYS A 238 -35.18 10.96 -8.25
N ILE A 239 -34.09 10.56 -8.93
CA ILE A 239 -34.09 10.15 -10.36
C ILE A 239 -32.99 9.11 -10.66
N SER A 240 -33.35 8.19 -11.55
CA SER A 240 -32.62 7.08 -12.16
C SER A 240 -31.25 7.41 -12.76
N TYR A 241 -30.29 6.48 -12.66
CA TYR A 241 -29.51 5.91 -13.79
C TYR A 241 -28.82 4.61 -13.32
N LEU A 242 -28.70 3.63 -14.22
CA LEU A 242 -28.02 2.31 -14.09
C LEU A 242 -28.86 1.12 -13.58
N LYS A 243 -29.87 0.75 -14.38
CA LYS A 243 -30.32 -0.65 -14.48
C LYS A 243 -30.24 -1.09 -15.95
N LYS A 244 -29.09 -1.63 -16.35
CA LYS A 244 -28.99 -2.52 -17.51
C LYS A 244 -27.76 -3.41 -17.37
N ILE A 245 -27.94 -4.68 -17.72
CA ILE A 245 -26.98 -5.79 -17.74
C ILE A 245 -26.99 -6.63 -16.44
N LYS A 246 -28.04 -7.43 -16.30
CA LYS A 246 -27.91 -8.84 -15.91
C LYS A 246 -28.82 -9.66 -16.80
N ASN A 247 -28.20 -10.56 -17.56
CA ASN A 247 -28.64 -11.94 -17.83
C ASN A 247 -27.57 -12.54 -18.74
N ASP A 248 -26.82 -13.50 -18.21
CA ASP A 248 -26.77 -14.84 -18.80
C ASP A 248 -25.66 -15.72 -18.19
N LEU A 249 -26.04 -16.99 -17.99
CA LEU A 249 -25.21 -18.20 -17.91
C LEU A 249 -24.67 -18.63 -16.53
N VAL A 250 -25.40 -19.58 -15.94
CA VAL A 250 -24.86 -20.76 -15.25
C VAL A 250 -25.18 -21.96 -16.15
N PRO A 251 -24.24 -22.90 -16.42
CA PRO A 251 -24.33 -24.20 -15.74
C PRO A 251 -23.00 -24.92 -15.41
N THR A 252 -23.01 -25.52 -14.21
CA THR A 252 -22.54 -26.84 -13.71
C THR A 252 -21.17 -27.49 -14.06
N PHE A 253 -20.59 -28.06 -12.99
CA PHE A 253 -19.38 -28.87 -12.88
C PHE A 253 -19.61 -30.38 -13.12
N SER A 254 -18.61 -31.09 -13.65
CA SER A 254 -18.11 -32.40 -13.15
C SER A 254 -16.94 -32.90 -14.04
N PHE A 255 -16.13 -33.83 -13.53
CA PHE A 255 -14.95 -34.52 -14.12
C PHE A 255 -13.54 -34.05 -13.70
N LEU A 256 -13.10 -34.48 -12.50
CA LEU A 256 -11.69 -34.58 -12.12
C LEU A 256 -11.42 -35.88 -11.37
N THR A 257 -10.99 -36.94 -12.07
CA THR A 257 -10.45 -38.16 -11.42
C THR A 257 -9.27 -38.83 -12.14
N LYS A 258 -8.57 -38.20 -13.10
CA LYS A 258 -7.41 -38.83 -13.77
C LYS A 258 -6.25 -37.86 -14.07
N ALA A 259 -5.56 -37.35 -13.03
CA ALA A 259 -4.43 -36.41 -13.20
C ALA A 259 -3.13 -36.80 -12.46
N SER A 260 -2.96 -38.06 -12.03
CA SER A 260 -1.72 -38.50 -11.35
C SER A 260 -0.56 -38.83 -12.30
N THR A 261 -0.83 -39.15 -13.58
CA THR A 261 0.22 -39.50 -14.56
C THR A 261 0.84 -38.31 -15.30
N ILE A 262 0.20 -37.14 -15.29
CA ILE A 262 0.66 -35.95 -16.05
C ILE A 262 1.73 -35.17 -15.27
N LEU A 263 1.71 -35.20 -13.94
CA LEU A 263 2.69 -34.53 -13.09
C LEU A 263 4.11 -35.11 -13.21
N HIS A 264 4.23 -36.42 -13.48
CA HIS A 264 5.53 -37.09 -13.52
C HIS A 264 6.36 -36.79 -14.79
N LEU A 265 5.69 -36.42 -15.88
CA LEU A 265 6.32 -36.08 -17.17
C LEU A 265 6.76 -34.61 -17.24
N GLY A 266 5.98 -33.70 -16.65
CA GLY A 266 6.35 -32.28 -16.54
C GLY A 266 7.60 -32.05 -15.67
N LEU A 267 7.77 -32.84 -14.60
CA LEU A 267 8.94 -32.76 -13.73
C LEU A 267 10.25 -33.17 -14.45
N LYS A 268 10.21 -34.23 -15.27
CA LYS A 268 11.40 -34.71 -16.02
C LYS A 268 11.86 -33.70 -17.09
N ALA A 269 10.93 -33.01 -17.74
CA ALA A 269 11.25 -31.97 -18.71
C ALA A 269 11.93 -30.76 -18.05
N LEU A 270 11.42 -30.30 -16.89
CA LEU A 270 12.03 -29.22 -16.12
C LEU A 270 13.43 -29.56 -15.61
N ILE A 271 13.63 -30.78 -15.08
CA ILE A 271 14.95 -31.25 -14.60
C ILE A 271 15.98 -31.28 -15.76
N SER A 272 15.58 -31.70 -16.96
CA SER A 272 16.45 -31.69 -18.15
C SER A 272 16.81 -30.28 -18.64
N PHE A 273 15.92 -29.32 -18.42
CA PHE A 273 16.11 -27.92 -18.81
C PHE A 273 17.09 -27.22 -17.85
N PHE A 274 16.97 -27.46 -16.54
CA PHE A 274 17.90 -26.94 -15.54
C PHE A 274 19.29 -27.57 -15.61
N ASN A 275 19.41 -28.86 -15.94
CA ASN A 275 20.72 -29.52 -16.11
C ASN A 275 21.52 -29.04 -17.32
N LYS A 276 20.88 -28.41 -18.32
CA LYS A 276 21.55 -27.77 -19.47
C LYS A 276 22.03 -26.35 -19.20
N PHE A 277 21.56 -25.73 -18.12
CA PHE A 277 21.96 -24.39 -17.65
C PHE A 277 22.89 -24.48 -16.43
N LYS A 278 23.79 -25.48 -16.41
CA LYS A 278 24.97 -25.41 -15.53
C LYS A 278 25.82 -24.21 -15.97
N ILE A 279 25.75 -23.17 -15.15
CA ILE A 279 26.53 -21.95 -15.20
C ILE A 279 28.00 -22.30 -15.47
N ILE A 280 28.51 -21.87 -16.62
CA ILE A 280 29.95 -21.77 -16.86
C ILE A 280 30.42 -20.62 -15.97
N ILE A 281 30.97 -20.96 -14.81
CA ILE A 281 31.78 -20.03 -14.01
C ILE A 281 33.14 -19.99 -14.70
N PRO A 282 33.59 -18.88 -15.31
CA PRO A 282 34.97 -18.78 -15.75
C PRO A 282 35.87 -18.78 -14.51
N LYS A 283 36.52 -19.91 -14.25
CA LYS A 283 37.74 -19.94 -13.43
C LYS A 283 38.88 -19.33 -14.24
N ASN A 284 39.59 -18.40 -13.62
CA ASN A 284 40.84 -17.77 -14.03
C ASN A 284 40.74 -16.64 -15.07
N ILE A 285 40.70 -15.40 -14.57
CA ILE A 285 41.30 -14.26 -15.26
C ILE A 285 42.68 -14.04 -14.63
N LYS A 286 43.74 -14.44 -15.35
CA LYS A 286 45.11 -14.00 -15.05
C LYS A 286 45.22 -12.53 -15.42
N ILE A 287 45.62 -11.72 -14.46
CA ILE A 287 45.97 -10.31 -14.64
C ILE A 287 47.34 -10.28 -15.34
N ASN A 288 47.37 -9.99 -16.64
CA ASN A 288 48.59 -9.52 -17.27
C ASN A 288 48.65 -8.00 -17.16
N ARG A 289 49.60 -7.52 -16.36
CA ARG A 289 50.05 -6.13 -16.35
C ARG A 289 50.74 -5.83 -17.68
N THR A 290 50.22 -4.88 -18.44
CA THR A 290 51.04 -4.07 -19.35
C THR A 290 50.68 -2.61 -19.19
N LYS A 291 51.63 -1.85 -18.66
CA LYS A 291 51.67 -0.39 -18.67
C LYS A 291 51.62 0.09 -20.13
N LYS A 292 50.76 1.06 -20.43
CA LYS A 292 51.09 2.16 -21.35
C LYS A 292 50.18 3.35 -21.08
N THR A 293 50.81 4.43 -20.62
CA THR A 293 50.31 5.80 -20.52
C THR A 293 49.98 6.34 -21.91
N LEU A 294 48.89 7.10 -22.06
CA LEU A 294 48.65 8.12 -23.10
C LEU A 294 47.45 9.00 -22.71
N ASP A 295 47.53 10.29 -23.07
CA ASP A 295 46.79 11.43 -22.52
C ASP A 295 45.27 11.51 -22.79
N PRO A 296 44.47 12.18 -21.92
CA PRO A 296 43.00 12.13 -21.97
C PRO A 296 42.29 13.14 -22.90
N ILE A 297 42.99 13.93 -23.72
CA ILE A 297 42.39 15.12 -24.36
C ILE A 297 41.98 14.93 -25.84
N GLU A 298 42.43 13.88 -26.53
CA GLU A 298 42.04 13.62 -27.93
C GLU A 298 40.77 12.77 -28.12
N GLU A 299 40.28 12.08 -27.08
CA GLU A 299 39.14 11.14 -27.21
C GLU A 299 37.77 11.83 -27.11
N ILE A 300 37.73 13.09 -26.64
CA ILE A 300 36.48 13.85 -26.45
C ILE A 300 36.04 14.54 -27.76
N LYS A 301 36.97 14.89 -28.65
CA LYS A 301 36.66 15.62 -29.90
C LYS A 301 36.08 14.74 -31.01
N ASN A 302 36.25 13.42 -30.96
CA ASN A 302 35.79 12.49 -32.00
C ASN A 302 34.43 11.83 -31.72
N LYS A 303 33.73 12.17 -30.62
CA LYS A 303 32.41 11.61 -30.28
C LYS A 303 31.21 12.50 -30.60
N PHE A 304 31.44 13.75 -31.03
CA PHE A 304 30.38 14.70 -31.40
C PHE A 304 30.49 15.10 -32.87
N SER A 305 30.31 14.15 -33.78
CA SER A 305 29.85 14.48 -35.13
C SER A 305 28.86 13.43 -35.64
N GLU A 306 27.76 13.98 -36.14
CA GLU A 306 26.50 13.38 -36.56
C GLU A 306 26.56 11.99 -37.19
N LYS A 307 25.78 11.04 -36.63
CA LYS A 307 25.34 9.87 -37.37
C LYS A 307 23.82 9.72 -37.31
N LYS A 308 23.19 10.15 -38.41
CA LYS A 308 21.78 9.88 -38.78
C LYS A 308 21.45 8.41 -38.55
N ILE A 309 20.49 8.15 -37.67
CA ILE A 309 19.96 6.80 -37.42
C ILE A 309 19.10 6.39 -38.63
N LYS A 310 19.68 5.60 -39.53
CA LYS A 310 18.90 4.79 -40.48
C LYS A 310 18.13 3.73 -39.68
N LYS A 311 16.80 3.67 -39.85
CA LYS A 311 15.95 2.57 -39.39
C LYS A 311 16.50 1.26 -39.96
N LYS A 312 17.18 0.47 -39.13
CA LYS A 312 17.55 -0.91 -39.44
C LYS A 312 16.42 -1.80 -38.95
N SER A 313 15.64 -2.34 -39.89
CA SER A 313 14.68 -3.40 -39.61
C SER A 313 15.42 -4.57 -38.96
N ILE A 314 15.01 -4.94 -37.75
CA ILE A 314 15.52 -6.12 -37.07
C ILE A 314 14.89 -7.32 -37.76
N SER A 315 15.70 -8.06 -38.52
CA SER A 315 15.26 -9.32 -39.11
C SER A 315 15.11 -10.37 -38.01
N PHE A 316 13.93 -11.00 -37.96
CA PHE A 316 13.59 -12.08 -37.04
C PHE A 316 14.33 -13.38 -37.44
N SER A 317 15.63 -13.47 -37.21
CA SER A 317 16.40 -14.72 -37.38
C SER A 317 16.22 -15.69 -36.20
N PHE A 318 15.87 -15.18 -35.01
CA PHE A 318 15.69 -15.98 -33.78
C PHE A 318 14.44 -16.88 -33.82
N ALA A 319 13.35 -16.42 -34.45
CA ALA A 319 12.12 -17.20 -34.61
C ALA A 319 12.33 -18.43 -35.50
N LYS A 320 13.22 -18.33 -36.51
CA LYS A 320 13.55 -19.43 -37.43
C LYS A 320 14.40 -20.52 -36.74
N GLN A 321 15.20 -20.14 -35.75
CA GLN A 321 16.03 -21.06 -34.97
C GLN A 321 15.21 -21.82 -33.91
N LEU A 322 14.24 -21.14 -33.28
CA LEU A 322 13.26 -21.76 -32.37
C LEU A 322 12.35 -22.78 -33.09
N LEU A 323 11.93 -22.50 -34.33
CA LEU A 323 11.10 -23.43 -35.11
C LEU A 323 11.85 -24.69 -35.57
N LYS A 324 13.16 -24.61 -35.79
CA LYS A 324 14.00 -25.77 -36.18
C LYS A 324 14.20 -26.79 -35.04
N SER A 325 14.06 -26.37 -33.79
CA SER A 325 14.11 -27.28 -32.63
C SER A 325 12.77 -27.99 -32.35
N ILE A 326 11.67 -27.53 -32.96
CA ILE A 326 10.34 -28.12 -32.84
C ILE A 326 10.11 -29.22 -33.90
N SER A 327 10.94 -29.29 -34.95
CA SER A 327 10.75 -30.25 -36.05
C SER A 327 11.14 -31.70 -35.72
N ASN A 328 11.83 -31.96 -34.62
CA ASN A 328 12.29 -33.31 -34.23
C ASN A 328 11.37 -33.99 -33.19
N ILE A 329 10.10 -33.61 -33.13
CA ILE A 329 9.11 -34.28 -32.28
C ILE A 329 8.69 -35.61 -32.95
N PRO A 330 8.82 -36.77 -32.28
CA PRO A 330 8.47 -38.07 -32.84
C PRO A 330 7.05 -38.12 -33.41
N ASN A 331 6.89 -38.70 -34.61
CA ASN A 331 5.62 -38.71 -35.36
C ASN A 331 4.43 -39.35 -34.61
N TYR A 332 4.67 -40.11 -33.54
CA TYR A 332 3.61 -40.63 -32.67
C TYR A 332 2.88 -39.55 -31.85
N PHE A 333 3.49 -38.37 -31.62
CA PHE A 333 2.84 -37.27 -30.90
C PHE A 333 1.98 -36.36 -31.80
N LYS A 334 2.14 -36.42 -33.12
CA LYS A 334 1.39 -35.56 -34.06
C LYS A 334 -0.05 -36.00 -34.30
N LYS A 335 -0.38 -37.28 -34.11
CA LYS A 335 -1.71 -37.82 -34.51
C LYS A 335 -2.70 -38.07 -33.37
N SER A 336 -2.27 -38.23 -32.12
CA SER A 336 -3.17 -38.63 -31.01
C SER A 336 -3.46 -37.52 -29.98
N VAL A 337 -2.58 -36.53 -29.81
CA VAL A 337 -2.68 -35.56 -28.71
C VAL A 337 -3.35 -34.24 -29.10
N LEU A 338 -3.35 -33.89 -30.39
CA LEU A 338 -3.87 -32.61 -30.90
C LEU A 338 -5.30 -32.68 -31.46
N LYS A 339 -6.00 -33.82 -31.36
CA LYS A 339 -7.39 -33.92 -31.86
C LYS A 339 -8.45 -33.59 -30.80
N ASN A 340 -8.11 -33.64 -29.51
CA ASN A 340 -9.06 -33.32 -28.45
C ASN A 340 -9.01 -31.81 -28.12
N PRO A 341 -10.06 -31.02 -28.42
CA PRO A 341 -10.04 -29.57 -28.28
C PRO A 341 -9.82 -29.10 -26.82
N SER A 342 -10.27 -29.89 -25.84
CA SER A 342 -10.06 -29.62 -24.41
C SER A 342 -8.58 -29.72 -23.99
N PHE A 343 -7.83 -30.65 -24.60
CA PHE A 343 -6.42 -30.87 -24.29
C PHE A 343 -5.52 -29.76 -24.85
N LYS A 344 -5.83 -29.28 -26.07
CA LYS A 344 -5.17 -28.09 -26.66
C LYS A 344 -5.35 -26.85 -25.78
N LYS A 345 -6.56 -26.62 -25.26
CA LYS A 345 -6.87 -25.48 -24.39
C LYS A 345 -6.04 -25.51 -23.09
N ASN A 346 -5.90 -26.69 -22.48
CA ASN A 346 -5.13 -26.84 -21.24
C ASN A 346 -3.62 -26.66 -21.45
N ILE A 347 -3.05 -27.16 -22.54
CA ILE A 347 -1.63 -26.94 -22.88
C ILE A 347 -1.34 -25.46 -23.14
N ILE A 348 -2.27 -24.76 -23.81
CA ILE A 348 -2.16 -23.32 -24.06
C ILE A 348 -2.20 -22.54 -22.74
N LEU A 349 -3.10 -22.91 -21.81
CA LEU A 349 -3.21 -22.29 -20.49
C LEU A 349 -1.97 -22.53 -19.62
N ILE A 350 -1.41 -23.74 -19.64
CA ILE A 350 -0.18 -24.05 -18.89
C ILE A 350 1.00 -23.28 -19.49
N SER A 351 1.10 -23.22 -20.82
CA SER A 351 2.17 -22.47 -21.48
C SER A 351 2.06 -20.96 -21.25
N SER A 352 0.84 -20.41 -21.21
CA SER A 352 0.62 -18.99 -20.89
C SER A 352 0.97 -18.68 -19.43
N LEU A 353 0.66 -19.58 -18.49
CA LEU A 353 1.04 -19.43 -17.08
C LEU A 353 2.57 -19.43 -16.91
N ILE A 354 3.28 -20.35 -17.57
CA ILE A 354 4.74 -20.40 -17.55
C ILE A 354 5.33 -19.10 -18.14
N LEU A 355 4.76 -18.60 -19.24
CA LEU A 355 5.18 -17.33 -19.84
C LEU A 355 4.97 -16.14 -18.89
N ILE A 356 3.83 -16.09 -18.19
CA ILE A 356 3.53 -15.05 -17.19
C ILE A 356 4.51 -15.12 -16.02
N LEU A 357 4.85 -16.31 -15.53
CA LEU A 357 5.85 -16.47 -14.46
C LEU A 357 7.23 -16.00 -14.91
N ILE A 358 7.66 -16.36 -16.13
CA ILE A 358 8.93 -15.90 -16.70
C ILE A 358 8.93 -14.37 -16.82
N ILE A 359 7.89 -13.77 -17.38
CA ILE A 359 7.77 -12.30 -17.51
C ILE A 359 7.78 -11.64 -16.13
N GLY A 360 7.05 -12.19 -15.15
CA GLY A 360 7.03 -11.70 -13.77
C GLY A 360 8.42 -11.70 -13.13
N THR A 361 9.22 -12.76 -13.36
CA THR A 361 10.60 -12.81 -12.86
C THR A 361 11.49 -11.73 -13.49
N PHE A 362 11.35 -11.45 -14.80
CA PHE A 362 12.09 -10.39 -15.47
C PHE A 362 11.67 -8.99 -14.99
N VAL A 363 10.38 -8.75 -14.77
CA VAL A 363 9.87 -7.46 -14.25
C VAL A 363 10.39 -7.23 -12.83
N PHE A 364 10.33 -8.23 -11.95
CA PHE A 364 10.81 -8.14 -10.59
C PHE A 364 12.33 -7.97 -10.51
N GLN A 365 13.09 -8.63 -11.39
CA GLN A 365 14.54 -8.39 -11.52
C GLN A 365 14.83 -6.94 -11.93
N LYS A 366 14.06 -6.37 -12.87
CA LYS A 366 14.23 -4.97 -13.29
C LYS A 366 13.97 -3.98 -12.16
N GLU A 367 13.00 -4.27 -11.28
CA GLU A 367 12.69 -3.42 -10.12
C GLU A 367 13.81 -3.48 -9.06
N ARG A 368 14.31 -4.67 -8.74
CA ARG A 368 15.48 -4.84 -7.84
C ARG A 368 16.73 -4.14 -8.36
N VAL A 369 16.99 -4.19 -9.66
CA VAL A 369 18.14 -3.48 -10.27
C VAL A 369 17.98 -1.96 -10.16
N LYS A 370 16.75 -1.43 -10.29
CA LYS A 370 16.49 0.00 -10.10
C LYS A 370 16.68 0.43 -8.64
N GLU A 371 16.21 -0.36 -7.68
CA GLU A 371 16.41 -0.10 -6.26
C GLU A 371 17.89 -0.11 -5.87
N ALA A 372 18.64 -1.15 -6.30
CA ALA A 372 20.08 -1.23 -6.06
C ALA A 372 20.84 -0.04 -6.66
N LYS A 373 20.47 0.38 -7.88
CA LYS A 373 21.08 1.56 -8.52
C LYS A 373 20.77 2.86 -7.78
N ARG A 374 19.59 3.02 -7.20
CA ARG A 374 19.24 4.19 -6.36
C ARG A 374 20.06 4.19 -5.07
N ALA A 375 20.15 3.06 -4.39
CA ALA A 375 20.96 2.92 -3.19
C ALA A 375 22.45 3.20 -3.47
N GLU A 376 22.95 2.76 -4.63
CA GLU A 376 24.32 3.07 -5.07
C GLU A 376 24.53 4.55 -5.33
N LEU A 377 23.57 5.25 -5.96
CA LEU A 377 23.63 6.71 -6.17
C LEU A 377 23.67 7.48 -4.85
N VAL A 378 22.85 7.09 -3.86
CA VAL A 378 22.89 7.69 -2.52
C VAL A 378 24.25 7.49 -1.86
N LEU A 379 24.83 6.29 -1.95
CA LEU A 379 26.17 6.04 -1.39
C LEU A 379 27.27 6.82 -2.09
N ILE A 380 27.15 7.06 -3.41
CA ILE A 380 28.08 7.92 -4.16
C ILE A 380 27.97 9.36 -3.67
N GLU A 381 26.75 9.86 -3.50
CA GLU A 381 26.51 11.23 -3.01
C GLU A 381 27.02 11.42 -1.58
N VAL A 382 26.76 10.48 -0.68
CA VAL A 382 27.28 10.52 0.69
C VAL A 382 28.81 10.48 0.70
N GLN A 383 29.42 9.65 -0.16
CA GLN A 383 30.88 9.62 -0.31
C GLN A 383 31.43 10.96 -0.83
N GLU A 384 30.73 11.60 -1.76
CA GLU A 384 31.12 12.91 -2.27
C GLU A 384 31.06 13.99 -1.20
N LEU A 385 29.96 14.05 -0.44
CA LEU A 385 29.82 14.97 0.71
C LEU A 385 30.91 14.74 1.76
N LYS A 386 31.22 13.48 2.07
CA LYS A 386 32.33 13.11 2.95
C LYS A 386 33.66 13.65 2.43
N ASN A 387 33.97 13.45 1.15
CA ASN A 387 35.21 13.94 0.54
C ASN A 387 35.27 15.47 0.54
N GLN A 388 34.14 16.15 0.30
CA GLN A 388 34.06 17.61 0.39
C GLN A 388 34.31 18.10 1.82
N ALA A 389 33.78 17.39 2.83
CA ALA A 389 34.02 17.68 4.23
C ALA A 389 35.50 17.49 4.61
N GLU A 390 36.13 16.41 4.15
CA GLU A 390 37.57 16.17 4.33
C GLU A 390 38.42 17.28 3.70
N ASN A 391 38.08 17.70 2.48
CA ASN A 391 38.73 18.84 1.83
C ASN A 391 38.54 20.13 2.64
N ALA A 392 37.34 20.39 3.17
CA ALA A 392 37.10 21.55 4.02
C ALA A 392 37.97 21.52 5.29
N LEU A 393 38.19 20.36 5.90
CA LEU A 393 39.12 20.21 7.03
C LEU A 393 40.57 20.51 6.64
N ILE A 394 41.03 20.08 5.47
CA ILE A 394 42.38 20.40 4.95
C ILE A 394 42.58 21.92 4.87
N PHE A 395 41.54 22.65 4.44
CA PHE A 395 41.55 24.12 4.37
C PHE A 395 41.17 24.81 5.69
N LYS A 396 41.13 24.07 6.83
CA LYS A 396 40.77 24.58 8.17
C LYS A 396 39.39 25.25 8.24
N LYS A 397 38.44 24.82 7.40
CA LYS A 397 37.04 25.28 7.38
C LYS A 397 36.15 24.33 8.18
N GLU A 398 36.33 24.29 9.49
CA GLU A 398 35.69 23.31 10.39
C GLU A 398 34.16 23.39 10.40
N ILE A 399 33.58 24.60 10.38
CA ILE A 399 32.12 24.80 10.35
C ILE A 399 31.52 24.19 9.07
N LEU A 400 32.18 24.40 7.93
CA LEU A 400 31.74 23.87 6.64
C LEU A 400 31.88 22.33 6.61
N ALA A 401 32.99 21.82 7.12
CA ALA A 401 33.21 20.38 7.24
C ALA A 401 32.13 19.72 8.12
N ASN A 402 31.82 20.32 9.27
CA ASN A 402 30.79 19.82 10.17
C ASN A 402 29.41 19.77 9.47
N LYS A 403 29.04 20.85 8.77
CA LYS A 403 27.79 20.90 8.00
C LYS A 403 27.71 19.79 6.96
N LEU A 404 28.77 19.58 6.19
CA LEU A 404 28.83 18.56 5.14
C LEU A 404 28.79 17.13 5.71
N TYR A 405 29.44 16.87 6.83
CA TYR A 405 29.34 15.58 7.51
C TYR A 405 27.96 15.31 8.10
N ILE A 406 27.28 16.31 8.67
CA ILE A 406 25.89 16.18 9.14
C ILE A 406 24.97 15.86 7.95
N GLU A 407 25.13 16.55 6.82
CA GLU A 407 24.33 16.28 5.61
C GLU A 407 24.58 14.85 5.09
N ALA A 408 25.85 14.42 5.08
CA ALA A 408 26.22 13.05 4.71
C ALA A 408 25.60 12.01 5.66
N TRP A 409 25.61 12.27 6.97
CA TRP A 409 25.03 11.40 8.00
C TRP A 409 23.51 11.31 7.89
N GLN A 410 22.82 12.42 7.63
CA GLN A 410 21.36 12.43 7.42
C GLN A 410 20.95 11.66 6.16
N LYS A 411 21.78 11.66 5.11
CA LYS A 411 21.50 10.94 3.86
C LYS A 411 21.76 9.43 3.97
N ILE A 412 22.55 8.99 4.96
CA ILE A 412 22.91 7.57 5.14
C ILE A 412 22.01 6.89 6.19
N PHE A 413 20.89 6.33 5.74
CA PHE A 413 20.07 5.42 6.55
C PHE A 413 20.39 3.96 6.19
N PRO A 414 21.10 3.18 7.03
CA PRO A 414 21.47 1.79 6.71
C PRO A 414 20.26 0.89 6.45
N GLU A 415 19.12 1.22 7.05
CA GLU A 415 17.86 0.47 7.00
C GLU A 415 17.09 0.67 5.70
N THR A 416 17.40 1.73 4.93
CA THR A 416 16.76 2.03 3.63
C THR A 416 17.51 1.42 2.45
N ILE A 417 18.70 0.84 2.67
CA ILE A 417 19.58 0.31 1.62
C ILE A 417 19.39 -1.21 1.47
N SER A 418 18.79 -1.62 0.36
CA SER A 418 18.54 -3.04 0.05
C SER A 418 19.81 -3.73 -0.51
N GLY A 419 20.17 -4.87 0.08
CA GLY A 419 21.30 -5.72 -0.36
C GLY A 419 22.46 -5.75 0.62
N ALA A 420 22.91 -6.96 0.97
CA ALA A 420 23.90 -7.18 2.04
C ALA A 420 25.26 -6.47 1.83
N ILE A 421 25.72 -6.33 0.59
CA ILE A 421 26.99 -5.67 0.26
C ILE A 421 26.87 -4.15 0.41
N LEU A 422 25.79 -3.56 -0.12
CA LEU A 422 25.56 -2.12 -0.04
C LEU A 422 25.31 -1.68 1.41
N ARG A 423 24.62 -2.51 2.19
CA ARG A 423 24.40 -2.26 3.62
C ARG A 423 25.70 -2.24 4.41
N LYS A 424 26.62 -3.18 4.18
CA LYS A 424 27.96 -3.16 4.81
C LYS A 424 28.76 -1.92 4.41
N LYS A 425 28.69 -1.50 3.15
CA LYS A 425 29.34 -0.27 2.68
C LYS A 425 28.73 0.96 3.36
N ALA A 426 27.41 0.97 3.54
CA ALA A 426 26.71 2.04 4.24
C ALA A 426 27.08 2.13 5.72
N GLU A 427 27.12 0.98 6.41
CA GLU A 427 27.52 0.90 7.83
C GLU A 427 28.98 1.37 8.01
N SER A 428 29.90 0.94 7.14
CA SER A 428 31.29 1.42 7.16
C SER A 428 31.38 2.94 7.00
N LEU A 429 30.68 3.48 6.00
CA LEU A 429 30.72 4.91 5.69
C LEU A 429 30.07 5.74 6.80
N LYS A 430 28.98 5.25 7.40
CA LYS A 430 28.32 5.86 8.56
C LYS A 430 29.28 5.95 9.74
N ASN A 431 29.94 4.85 10.10
CA ASN A 431 30.89 4.81 11.22
C ASN A 431 32.06 5.77 10.98
N GLU A 432 32.58 5.84 9.74
CA GLU A 432 33.62 6.79 9.38
C GLU A 432 33.18 8.25 9.56
N ILE A 433 31.94 8.60 9.16
CA ILE A 433 31.39 9.95 9.32
C ILE A 433 31.18 10.26 10.81
N GLU A 434 30.64 9.34 11.60
CA GLU A 434 30.45 9.51 13.05
C GLU A 434 31.76 9.76 13.79
N ASN A 435 32.81 8.99 13.46
CA ASN A 435 34.15 9.19 14.01
C ASN A 435 34.75 10.56 13.68
N LYS A 436 34.35 11.18 12.56
CA LYS A 436 34.80 12.53 12.16
C LYS A 436 33.93 13.63 12.78
N LEU A 437 32.65 13.37 13.01
CA LEU A 437 31.73 14.30 13.68
C LEU A 437 32.00 14.43 15.18
N ALA A 438 32.44 13.35 15.83
CA ALA A 438 32.70 13.34 17.27
C ALA A 438 33.66 14.45 17.74
N PRO A 439 34.87 14.61 17.18
CA PRO A 439 35.78 15.69 17.58
C PRO A 439 35.29 17.08 17.14
N LEU A 440 34.52 17.19 16.06
CA LEU A 440 34.01 18.49 15.57
C LEU A 440 32.89 19.07 16.44
N ASN A 441 32.20 18.22 17.20
CA ASN A 441 31.06 18.62 18.03
C ASN A 441 31.30 18.33 19.52
N ASN A 442 32.54 18.04 19.93
CA ASN A 442 32.90 17.68 21.30
C ASN A 442 31.96 16.59 21.89
N LEU A 443 31.66 15.56 21.08
CA LEU A 443 30.78 14.49 21.53
C LEU A 443 31.52 13.54 22.46
N GLU A 444 30.96 13.31 23.64
CA GLU A 444 31.41 12.26 24.56
C GLU A 444 30.48 11.04 24.45
N ILE A 445 31.08 9.86 24.31
CA ILE A 445 30.35 8.60 24.33
C ILE A 445 30.23 8.14 25.78
N ILE A 446 29.00 8.05 26.29
CA ILE A 446 28.72 7.55 27.63
C ILE A 446 28.41 6.06 27.54
N GLU A 447 29.38 5.20 27.91
CA GLU A 447 29.24 3.74 27.78
C GLU A 447 28.19 3.13 28.74
N LYS A 448 28.00 3.76 29.90
CA LYS A 448 27.09 3.29 30.96
C LYS A 448 26.29 4.47 31.52
N PRO A 449 25.27 4.94 30.81
CA PRO A 449 24.47 6.05 31.27
C PRO A 449 23.72 5.65 32.55
N GLU A 450 23.78 6.51 33.56
CA GLU A 450 22.93 6.39 34.74
C GLU A 450 21.49 6.76 34.35
N ILE A 451 20.54 5.89 34.68
CA ILE A 451 19.13 6.10 34.37
C ILE A 451 18.54 6.99 35.47
N VAL A 452 18.39 8.28 35.16
CA VAL A 452 17.79 9.27 36.08
C VAL A 452 16.26 9.22 36.04
N LEU A 453 15.67 8.90 34.88
CA LEU A 453 14.21 8.92 34.68
C LEU A 453 13.77 7.85 33.66
N ASP A 454 12.73 7.07 34.01
CA ASP A 454 12.11 6.07 33.13
C ASP A 454 10.60 6.31 33.02
N PHE A 455 10.19 6.91 31.90
CA PHE A 455 8.78 7.21 31.59
C PHE A 455 7.89 5.98 31.48
N LYS A 456 8.44 4.77 31.30
CA LYS A 456 7.63 3.54 31.21
C LYS A 456 7.17 3.02 32.56
N LYS A 457 7.89 3.37 33.63
CA LYS A 457 7.61 2.90 35.01
C LYS A 457 6.71 3.85 35.78
N GLN A 458 6.65 5.11 35.40
CA GLN A 458 5.76 6.08 36.01
C GLN A 458 4.36 5.85 35.44
N GLU A 459 3.32 5.80 36.27
CA GLU A 459 1.90 5.63 35.85
C GLU A 459 1.38 6.78 34.95
N ILE A 460 2.25 7.71 34.62
CA ILE A 460 2.04 8.82 33.70
C ILE A 460 2.11 8.25 32.28
N ARG A 461 0.98 8.20 31.57
CA ARG A 461 0.88 7.85 30.14
C ARG A 461 1.48 8.94 29.24
N PHE A 462 2.71 9.38 29.55
CA PHE A 462 3.40 10.45 28.87
C PHE A 462 4.54 9.89 28.03
N ILE A 463 4.44 10.10 26.72
CA ILE A 463 5.48 9.72 25.75
C ILE A 463 6.17 11.01 25.29
N PRO A 464 7.37 11.33 25.80
CA PRO A 464 8.06 12.56 25.42
C PRO A 464 8.40 12.57 23.93
N ARG A 465 8.19 13.72 23.27
CA ARG A 465 8.56 13.95 21.85
C ARG A 465 9.60 15.02 21.67
N LYS A 466 9.70 15.97 22.60
CA LYS A 466 10.72 17.01 22.64
C LYS A 466 11.29 17.12 24.04
N ILE A 467 12.55 17.53 24.10
CA ILE A 467 13.27 17.88 25.33
C ILE A 467 13.72 19.34 25.21
N ALA A 468 13.59 20.10 26.28
CA ALA A 468 14.06 21.47 26.38
C ALA A 468 14.71 21.68 27.75
N ILE A 469 15.68 22.58 27.82
CA ILE A 469 16.37 22.94 29.06
C ILE A 469 16.12 24.43 29.29
N LEU A 470 15.59 24.79 30.45
CA LEU A 470 15.39 26.18 30.88
C LEU A 470 15.77 26.29 32.35
N ASP A 471 16.64 27.25 32.69
CA ASP A 471 17.04 27.58 34.06
C ASP A 471 17.48 26.39 34.94
N SER A 472 18.13 25.39 34.32
CA SER A 472 18.60 24.13 34.92
C SER A 472 17.56 23.02 35.06
N ASP A 473 16.31 23.26 34.63
CA ASP A 473 15.26 22.26 34.58
C ASP A 473 15.17 21.64 33.17
N ILE A 474 14.93 20.32 33.14
CA ILE A 474 14.71 19.56 31.91
C ILE A 474 13.21 19.38 31.71
N TYR A 475 12.67 20.01 30.68
CA TYR A 475 11.28 19.89 30.28
C TYR A 475 11.14 18.86 29.17
N PHE A 476 10.19 17.96 29.36
CA PHE A 476 9.77 17.04 28.32
C PHE A 476 8.39 17.46 27.85
N SER A 477 8.19 17.58 26.54
CA SER A 477 6.88 17.90 25.99
C SER A 477 6.39 16.86 25.00
N ASN A 478 5.09 16.66 25.02
CA ASN A 478 4.35 15.93 24.00
C ASN A 478 3.27 16.88 23.46
N PRO A 479 3.45 17.48 22.27
CA PRO A 479 2.47 18.43 21.72
C PRO A 479 1.11 17.78 21.39
N PHE A 480 1.01 16.46 21.53
CA PHE A 480 -0.20 15.68 21.28
C PHE A 480 -0.83 15.13 22.57
N SER A 481 -0.32 15.47 23.76
CA SER A 481 -1.01 15.14 25.00
C SER A 481 -2.23 16.05 25.16
N SER A 482 -3.41 15.45 25.31
CA SER A 482 -4.70 16.13 25.43
C SER A 482 -4.90 16.93 26.72
N ASN A 483 -3.93 16.88 27.65
CA ASN A 483 -3.94 17.67 28.88
C ASN A 483 -2.81 18.71 28.81
N ILE A 484 -3.21 19.97 28.62
CA ILE A 484 -2.48 21.15 29.11
C ILE A 484 -3.28 21.68 30.29
#